data_AF-A0A075AQ32-F1
#
_entry.id   AF-A0A075AQ32-F1
#
_cell.length_a   1.000
_cell.length_b   1.000
_cell.length_c   1.000
_cell.angle_alpha   90.00
_cell.angle_beta   90.00
_cell.angle_gamma   90.00
#
_symmetry.space_group_name_H-M   'P 1'
#
loop_
_entity.id
_entity.type
_entity.pdbx_description
1 polymer ?
#
loop_
_entity_poly.entity_id
_entity_poly.type
_entity_poly.pdbx_seq_one_letter_code
_entity_poly.pdbx_strand_id
1 'polypeptide(L)'
;MAAARRDHTCQIKNDKMNIIDAIQHPPYSICPEGRQIFRRYWSGDVKGELHKILLWASDEMLGLLRLNSHTFIDGTFRSSPLPFKQLVVIMTFDPSSEMFVPCCYALVTAKNGWLYSEIFHMLVTLLNYRWLPKLMTADYEKALIKAIKESFPVVNPDHISIAIDFIKERCKNQVSVEALTLIGRFFLYFENTWMKSYEIQDWNVYHLRGNPELMNRTNNCCESDNRRINEKFPTTHPPLSTFIGVIQSEIFYFSKRLECIRKGIEQVPFTEKFVDIPLIPIELEEFINEKRINK
;
A
#
# COMPACT_ATOMS: atom_id res chain seq x y z
N MET A 1 -13.07 64.83 2.65
CA MET A 1 -12.24 63.63 2.42
C MET A 1 -12.18 62.85 3.73
N ALA A 2 -12.97 61.79 3.85
CA ALA A 2 -12.89 60.84 4.96
C ALA A 2 -12.73 59.45 4.36
N ALA A 3 -11.53 58.90 4.45
CA ALA A 3 -11.21 57.57 3.95
C ALA A 3 -11.75 56.53 4.94
N ALA A 4 -12.77 55.78 4.51
CA ALA A 4 -13.28 54.63 5.24
C ALA A 4 -12.18 53.54 5.26
N ARG A 5 -11.58 53.35 6.45
CA ARG A 5 -10.81 52.14 6.77
C ARG A 5 -11.78 50.95 6.67
N ARG A 6 -11.64 50.15 5.61
CA ARG A 6 -12.30 48.85 5.51
C ARG A 6 -11.63 47.92 6.51
N ASP A 7 -12.37 47.59 7.56
CA ASP A 7 -12.02 46.55 8.53
C ASP A 7 -11.81 45.23 7.80
N HIS A 8 -10.57 44.75 7.77
CA HIS A 8 -10.17 43.43 7.25
C HIS A 8 -10.63 42.26 8.15
N THR A 9 -11.42 42.54 9.18
CA THR A 9 -11.93 41.57 10.16
C THR A 9 -13.30 41.00 9.80
N CYS A 10 -13.94 41.48 8.72
CA CYS A 10 -15.30 41.10 8.32
C CYS A 10 -15.38 40.27 7.02
N GLN A 11 -14.42 39.37 6.76
CA GLN A 11 -14.51 38.39 5.65
C GLN A 11 -14.21 36.93 6.04
N ILE A 12 -14.08 36.61 7.33
CA ILE A 12 -13.82 35.22 7.79
C ILE A 12 -15.11 34.57 8.34
N LYS A 13 -16.25 34.75 7.66
CA LYS A 13 -17.51 34.10 8.09
C LYS A 13 -18.31 33.37 7.03
N ASN A 14 -17.85 33.31 5.79
CA ASN A 14 -18.44 32.45 4.77
C ASN A 14 -17.31 31.72 4.07
N ASP A 15 -17.05 30.49 4.51
CA ASP A 15 -16.83 29.32 3.66
C ASP A 15 -16.28 28.21 4.54
N LYS A 16 -17.15 27.25 4.88
CA LYS A 16 -16.69 25.89 5.20
C LYS A 16 -16.11 25.32 3.90
N MET A 17 -14.90 25.76 3.55
CA MET A 17 -14.11 25.07 2.55
C MET A 17 -14.05 23.63 3.02
N ASN A 18 -14.60 22.72 2.20
CA ASN A 18 -14.63 21.31 2.52
C ASN A 18 -13.18 20.91 2.85
N ILE A 19 -12.94 20.40 4.06
CA ILE A 19 -11.58 20.10 4.52
C ILE A 19 -10.84 19.19 3.53
N ILE A 20 -11.57 18.37 2.78
CA ILE A 20 -11.06 17.54 1.69
C ILE A 20 -10.49 18.38 0.54
N ASP A 21 -11.13 19.47 0.16
CA ASP A 21 -10.64 20.37 -0.89
C ASP A 21 -9.38 21.10 -0.41
N ALA A 22 -9.35 21.51 0.86
CA ALA A 22 -8.16 22.12 1.45
C ALA A 22 -6.94 21.18 1.46
N ILE A 23 -7.14 19.87 1.64
CA ILE A 23 -6.05 18.87 1.68
C ILE A 23 -5.35 18.70 0.33
N GLN A 24 -6.05 19.00 -0.76
CA GLN A 24 -5.50 18.90 -2.11
C GLN A 24 -4.49 20.01 -2.43
N HIS A 25 -4.38 21.02 -1.57
CA HIS A 25 -3.53 22.19 -1.77
C HIS A 25 -2.53 22.41 -0.61
N PRO A 26 -1.43 23.13 -0.85
CA PRO A 26 -0.55 23.59 0.21
C PRO A 26 -1.33 24.43 1.25
N PRO A 27 -1.01 24.31 2.55
CA PRO A 27 0.14 23.62 3.11
C PRO A 27 -0.07 22.11 3.35
N TYR A 28 -1.29 21.59 3.20
CA TYR A 28 -1.63 20.22 3.59
C TYR A 28 -1.19 19.14 2.57
N SER A 29 -1.03 19.54 1.30
CA SER A 29 -0.69 18.61 0.22
C SER A 29 0.81 18.34 0.07
N ILE A 30 1.66 19.10 0.76
CA ILE A 30 3.13 19.10 0.61
C ILE A 30 3.84 18.72 1.91
N CYS A 31 5.07 18.21 1.84
CA CYS A 31 5.94 18.08 3.00
C CYS A 31 6.61 19.43 3.35
N PRO A 32 7.32 19.54 4.49
CA PRO A 32 8.04 20.76 4.87
C PRO A 32 9.03 21.29 3.82
N GLU A 33 9.55 20.44 2.94
CA GLU A 33 10.45 20.84 1.83
C GLU A 33 9.71 21.27 0.55
N GLY A 34 8.37 21.33 0.58
CA GLY A 34 7.57 21.70 -0.59
C GLY A 34 7.29 20.57 -1.58
N ARG A 35 7.72 19.33 -1.31
CA ARG A 35 7.42 18.19 -2.21
C ARG A 35 5.97 17.74 -2.02
N GLN A 36 5.28 17.42 -3.11
CA GLN A 36 3.92 16.89 -3.06
C GLN A 36 3.91 15.53 -2.35
N ILE A 37 3.03 15.38 -1.36
CA ILE A 37 2.83 14.13 -0.63
C ILE A 37 1.40 13.64 -0.68
N PHE A 38 0.41 14.53 -0.82
CA PHE A 38 -0.96 14.10 -1.05
C PHE A 38 -1.12 13.67 -2.51
N ARG A 39 -1.62 12.46 -2.75
CA ARG A 39 -1.63 11.86 -4.09
C ARG A 39 -3.00 11.65 -4.66
N ARG A 40 -3.94 11.15 -3.85
CA ARG A 40 -5.28 10.78 -4.32
C ARG A 40 -6.33 11.06 -3.26
N TYR A 41 -7.46 11.56 -3.74
CA TYR A 41 -8.75 11.51 -3.07
C TYR A 41 -9.67 10.66 -3.93
N TRP A 42 -10.39 9.74 -3.30
CA TRP A 42 -11.47 9.00 -3.92
C TRP A 42 -12.73 9.11 -3.06
N SER A 43 -13.88 9.24 -3.70
CA SER A 43 -15.19 9.21 -3.05
C SER A 43 -16.19 8.52 -3.97
N GLY A 44 -16.92 7.54 -3.45
CA GLY A 44 -17.89 6.79 -4.24
C GLY A 44 -18.81 5.95 -3.38
N ASP A 45 -19.93 5.54 -3.98
CA ASP A 45 -20.90 4.65 -3.36
C ASP A 45 -20.45 3.19 -3.50
N VAL A 46 -20.46 2.45 -2.39
CA VAL A 46 -20.29 1.00 -2.40
C VAL A 46 -21.46 0.39 -1.65
N LYS A 47 -22.35 -0.27 -2.39
CA LYS A 47 -23.55 -0.95 -1.85
C LYS A 47 -24.50 0.00 -1.08
N GLY A 48 -24.67 1.22 -1.55
CA GLY A 48 -25.58 2.22 -0.96
C GLY A 48 -24.96 3.04 0.17
N GLU A 49 -23.67 2.85 0.46
CA GLU A 49 -22.93 3.64 1.45
C GLU A 49 -21.83 4.47 0.77
N LEU A 50 -21.78 5.77 1.09
CA LEU A 50 -20.74 6.66 0.59
C LEU A 50 -19.43 6.42 1.34
N HIS A 51 -18.39 6.05 0.61
CA HIS A 51 -17.05 5.85 1.13
C HIS A 51 -16.06 6.86 0.58
N LYS A 52 -14.97 7.07 1.34
CA LYS A 52 -13.87 7.97 0.97
C LYS A 52 -12.53 7.31 1.24
N ILE A 53 -11.57 7.61 0.38
CA ILE A 53 -10.16 7.25 0.56
C ILE A 53 -9.30 8.49 0.37
N LEU A 54 -8.35 8.69 1.29
CA LEU A 54 -7.31 9.71 1.17
C LEU A 54 -5.94 9.02 1.20
N LEU A 55 -5.05 9.35 0.26
CA LEU A 55 -3.77 8.68 0.09
C LEU A 55 -2.60 9.67 0.06
N TRP A 56 -1.60 9.41 0.90
CA TRP A 56 -0.35 10.16 0.98
C TRP A 56 0.85 9.25 0.69
N ALA A 57 1.78 9.74 -0.14
CA ALA A 57 3.07 9.12 -0.44
C ALA A 57 4.02 10.16 -1.06
N SER A 58 5.34 10.06 -0.83
CA SER A 58 6.34 10.85 -1.56
C SER A 58 6.80 10.13 -2.84
N ASP A 59 7.36 10.86 -3.80
CA ASP A 59 7.90 10.24 -5.03
C ASP A 59 9.06 9.29 -4.74
N GLU A 60 9.85 9.59 -3.70
CA GLU A 60 10.94 8.73 -3.24
C GLU A 60 10.41 7.40 -2.70
N MET A 61 9.38 7.45 -1.85
CA MET A 61 8.70 6.27 -1.32
C MET A 61 8.01 5.44 -2.40
N LEU A 62 7.32 6.10 -3.33
CA LEU A 62 6.77 5.45 -4.51
C LEU A 62 7.87 4.79 -5.36
N GLY A 63 9.05 5.42 -5.43
CA GLY A 63 10.25 4.84 -6.04
C GLY A 63 10.70 3.53 -5.39
N LEU A 64 10.64 3.44 -4.06
CA LEU A 64 10.98 2.21 -3.33
C LEU A 64 10.00 1.07 -3.63
N LEU A 65 8.71 1.36 -3.74
CA LEU A 65 7.72 0.34 -4.13
C LEU A 65 8.05 -0.29 -5.49
N ARG A 66 8.61 0.47 -6.44
CA ARG A 66 9.01 -0.05 -7.76
C ARG A 66 10.16 -1.05 -7.72
N LEU A 67 10.86 -1.18 -6.59
CA LEU A 67 11.87 -2.22 -6.38
C LEU A 67 11.22 -3.61 -6.24
N ASN A 68 9.90 -3.67 -6.04
CA ASN A 68 9.13 -4.91 -5.95
C ASN A 68 9.68 -5.86 -4.87
N SER A 69 10.22 -5.30 -3.79
CA SER A 69 10.73 -6.06 -2.65
C SER A 69 9.59 -6.60 -1.79
N HIS A 70 9.93 -7.13 -0.61
CA HIS A 70 8.93 -7.59 0.35
C HIS A 70 8.10 -6.41 0.85
N THR A 71 6.81 -6.42 0.50
CA THR A 71 5.82 -5.43 0.93
C THR A 71 5.05 -5.93 2.15
N PHE A 72 4.82 -5.03 3.10
CA PHE A 72 4.04 -5.28 4.30
C PHE A 72 2.84 -4.34 4.33
N ILE A 73 1.68 -4.85 4.69
CA ILE A 73 0.43 -4.09 4.70
C ILE A 73 -0.24 -4.28 6.05
N ASP A 74 -0.50 -3.18 6.74
CA ASP A 74 -1.14 -3.20 8.04
C ASP A 74 -2.21 -2.10 8.13
N GLY A 75 -3.27 -2.36 8.90
CA GLY A 75 -4.35 -1.42 9.12
C GLY A 75 -4.51 -1.06 10.60
N THR A 76 -4.12 0.15 10.99
CA THR A 76 -4.21 0.66 12.37
C THR A 76 -5.45 1.54 12.61
N PHE A 77 -6.07 1.40 13.79
CA PHE A 77 -7.32 2.10 14.15
C PHE A 77 -7.09 3.36 14.97
N ARG A 78 -6.15 3.32 15.90
CA ARG A 78 -5.96 4.36 16.93
C ARG A 78 -5.60 5.72 16.32
N SER A 79 -4.79 5.69 15.26
CA SER A 79 -4.33 6.86 14.52
C SER A 79 -5.36 7.46 13.57
N SER A 80 -6.48 6.77 13.30
CA SER A 80 -7.41 7.17 12.25
C SER A 80 -8.32 8.31 12.70
N PRO A 81 -8.32 9.48 12.03
CA PRO A 81 -9.22 10.59 12.33
C PRO A 81 -10.67 10.25 11.94
N LEU A 82 -11.66 10.72 12.69
CA LEU A 82 -13.07 10.61 12.26
C LEU A 82 -13.31 11.49 11.02
N PRO A 83 -14.15 11.05 10.05
CA PRO A 83 -15.00 9.85 10.04
C PRO A 83 -14.29 8.57 9.54
N PHE A 84 -12.99 8.61 9.26
CA PHE A 84 -12.23 7.45 8.78
C PHE A 84 -12.09 6.41 9.90
N LYS A 85 -12.21 5.14 9.54
CA LYS A 85 -12.25 4.02 10.49
C LYS A 85 -10.90 3.33 10.64
N GLN A 86 -10.04 3.41 9.64
CA GLN A 86 -8.74 2.75 9.64
C GLN A 86 -7.74 3.54 8.79
N LEU A 87 -6.50 3.57 9.24
CA LEU A 87 -5.33 3.94 8.48
C LEU A 87 -4.66 2.68 7.97
N VAL A 88 -4.58 2.50 6.65
CA VAL A 88 -3.81 1.45 6.00
C VAL A 88 -2.41 1.99 5.71
N VAL A 89 -1.38 1.31 6.21
CA VAL A 89 0.02 1.62 5.97
C VAL A 89 0.60 0.53 5.08
N ILE A 90 1.19 0.93 3.96
CA ILE A 90 1.89 0.03 3.03
C ILE A 90 3.37 0.35 3.10
N MET A 91 4.16 -0.63 3.51
CA MET A 91 5.58 -0.52 3.74
C MET A 91 6.34 -1.49 2.85
N THR A 92 7.60 -1.19 2.58
CA THR A 92 8.50 -2.11 1.86
C THR A 92 9.84 -2.18 2.55
N PHE A 93 10.50 -3.33 2.48
CA PHE A 93 11.90 -3.43 2.87
C PHE A 93 12.78 -2.87 1.76
N ASP A 94 13.58 -1.84 2.04
CA ASP A 94 14.60 -1.31 1.12
C ASP A 94 15.94 -2.00 1.40
N PRO A 95 16.42 -2.91 0.52
CA PRO A 95 17.67 -3.63 0.73
C PRO A 95 18.89 -2.70 0.75
N SER A 96 18.79 -1.52 0.13
CA SER A 96 19.92 -0.58 0.03
C SER A 96 20.20 0.14 1.35
N SER A 97 19.15 0.36 2.14
CA SER A 97 19.23 0.97 3.47
C SER A 97 19.01 -0.02 4.61
N GLU A 98 18.73 -1.29 4.29
CA GLU A 98 18.26 -2.34 5.22
C GLU A 98 17.14 -1.89 6.16
N MET A 99 16.25 -1.01 5.67
CA MET A 99 15.16 -0.45 6.46
C MET A 99 13.80 -0.90 5.96
N PHE A 100 12.87 -1.10 6.89
CA PHE A 100 11.44 -1.09 6.58
C PHE A 100 10.97 0.35 6.46
N VAL A 101 10.50 0.73 5.28
CA VAL A 101 10.10 2.09 4.96
C VAL A 101 8.60 2.13 4.69
N PRO A 102 7.80 2.88 5.47
CA PRO A 102 6.42 3.14 5.12
C PRO A 102 6.37 4.02 3.89
N CYS A 103 5.76 3.50 2.83
CA CYS A 103 5.75 4.13 1.52
C CYS A 103 4.43 4.81 1.19
N CYS A 104 3.33 4.36 1.80
CA CYS A 104 2.01 4.91 1.57
C CYS A 104 1.15 4.84 2.83
N TYR A 105 0.44 5.93 3.09
CA TYR A 105 -0.56 6.06 4.14
C TYR A 105 -1.93 6.31 3.49
N ALA A 106 -2.91 5.43 3.75
CA ALA A 106 -4.24 5.54 3.19
C ALA A 106 -5.32 5.52 4.29
N LEU A 107 -6.10 6.59 4.40
CA LEU A 107 -7.28 6.61 5.28
C LEU A 107 -8.50 6.06 4.56
N VAL A 108 -9.21 5.15 5.19
CA VAL A 108 -10.43 4.53 4.65
C VAL A 108 -11.62 4.68 5.59
N THR A 109 -12.81 4.89 5.04
CA THR A 109 -14.05 5.04 5.84
C THR A 109 -14.66 3.71 6.27
N ALA A 110 -14.20 2.57 5.76
CA ALA A 110 -14.65 1.25 6.17
C ALA A 110 -13.56 0.18 5.99
N LYS A 111 -13.71 -0.96 6.69
CA LYS A 111 -12.84 -2.14 6.57
C LYS A 111 -13.47 -3.15 5.62
N ASN A 112 -13.38 -2.89 4.32
CA ASN A 112 -13.98 -3.78 3.33
C ASN A 112 -13.02 -4.04 2.17
N GLY A 113 -13.15 -5.22 1.56
CA GLY A 113 -12.28 -5.68 0.49
C GLY A 113 -12.26 -4.73 -0.71
N TRP A 114 -13.38 -4.07 -0.99
CA TRP A 114 -13.50 -3.15 -2.12
C TRP A 114 -12.59 -1.92 -1.94
N LEU A 115 -12.59 -1.31 -0.75
CA LEU A 115 -11.72 -0.17 -0.46
C LEU A 115 -10.24 -0.54 -0.47
N TYR A 116 -9.87 -1.74 -0.01
CA TYR A 116 -8.49 -2.21 -0.13
C TYR A 116 -8.08 -2.40 -1.60
N SER A 117 -8.95 -3.02 -2.41
CA SER A 117 -8.70 -3.17 -3.86
C SER A 117 -8.57 -1.81 -4.55
N GLU A 118 -9.37 -0.81 -4.14
CA GLU A 118 -9.28 0.56 -4.66
C GLU A 118 -7.97 1.24 -4.26
N ILE A 119 -7.47 1.05 -3.03
CA ILE A 119 -6.13 1.50 -2.62
C ILE A 119 -5.05 0.90 -3.54
N PHE A 120 -5.11 -0.40 -3.80
CA PHE A 120 -4.14 -1.06 -4.68
C PHE A 120 -4.24 -0.52 -6.11
N HIS A 121 -5.45 -0.34 -6.64
CA HIS A 121 -5.66 0.24 -7.96
C HIS A 121 -5.07 1.66 -8.07
N MET A 122 -5.32 2.52 -7.08
CA MET A 122 -4.76 3.87 -7.03
C MET A 122 -3.23 3.86 -7.01
N LEU A 123 -2.62 2.97 -6.21
CA LEU A 123 -1.17 2.84 -6.13
C LEU A 123 -0.54 2.29 -7.41
N VAL A 124 -1.11 1.22 -7.98
CA VAL A 124 -0.64 0.66 -9.26
C VAL A 124 -0.71 1.73 -10.36
N THR A 125 -1.77 2.53 -10.39
CA THR A 125 -1.92 3.64 -11.34
C THR A 125 -0.88 4.75 -11.08
N LEU A 126 -0.66 5.16 -9.82
CA LEU A 126 0.39 6.11 -9.44
C LEU A 126 1.80 5.63 -9.82
N LEU A 127 2.02 4.32 -9.80
CA LEU A 127 3.27 3.66 -10.11
C LEU A 127 3.40 3.28 -11.59
N ASN A 128 2.47 3.72 -12.45
CA ASN A 128 2.42 3.41 -13.88
C ASN A 128 2.49 1.91 -14.16
N TYR A 129 1.78 1.11 -13.36
CA TYR A 129 1.70 -0.35 -13.47
C TYR A 129 3.05 -1.07 -13.31
N ARG A 130 4.04 -0.43 -12.66
CA ARG A 130 5.37 -1.01 -12.39
C ARG A 130 5.52 -1.62 -11.00
N TRP A 131 4.42 -1.72 -10.26
CA TRP A 131 4.41 -2.27 -8.91
C TRP A 131 3.79 -3.66 -8.90
N LEU A 132 4.64 -4.65 -8.63
CA LEU A 132 4.31 -6.05 -8.48
C LEU A 132 5.23 -6.65 -7.41
N PRO A 133 4.89 -6.50 -6.11
CA PRO A 133 5.72 -7.02 -5.02
C PRO A 133 6.07 -8.50 -5.17
N LYS A 134 7.33 -8.86 -4.93
CA LYS A 134 7.76 -10.27 -4.91
C LYS A 134 7.10 -11.08 -3.80
N LEU A 135 6.87 -10.44 -2.67
CA LEU A 135 6.26 -11.03 -1.49
C LEU A 135 5.41 -9.99 -0.79
N MET A 136 4.25 -10.42 -0.28
CA MET A 136 3.38 -9.59 0.55
C MET A 136 3.08 -10.28 1.87
N THR A 137 3.26 -9.55 2.97
CA THR A 137 2.81 -9.92 4.32
C THR A 137 1.72 -8.94 4.75
N ALA A 138 0.65 -9.47 5.32
CA ALA A 138 -0.42 -8.67 5.91
C ALA A 138 -0.96 -9.38 7.15
N ASP A 139 -1.57 -8.63 8.05
CA ASP A 139 -2.27 -9.20 9.21
C ASP A 139 -3.46 -10.10 8.76
N TYR A 140 -3.99 -10.91 9.68
CA TYR A 140 -5.06 -11.89 9.42
C TYR A 140 -6.44 -11.23 9.22
N GLU A 141 -6.51 -10.21 8.37
CA GLU A 141 -7.72 -9.54 7.98
C GLU A 141 -8.24 -10.14 6.65
N LYS A 142 -9.32 -10.93 6.72
CA LYS A 142 -9.86 -11.67 5.57
C LYS A 142 -10.15 -10.78 4.35
N ALA A 143 -10.67 -9.57 4.59
CA ALA A 143 -11.00 -8.62 3.54
C ALA A 143 -9.75 -8.12 2.80
N LEU A 144 -8.69 -7.77 3.56
CA LEU A 144 -7.39 -7.39 3.02
C LEU A 144 -6.71 -8.53 2.27
N ILE A 145 -6.64 -9.74 2.84
CA ILE A 145 -6.06 -10.92 2.19
C ILE A 145 -6.78 -11.23 0.87
N LYS A 146 -8.11 -11.12 0.86
CA LYS A 146 -8.90 -11.30 -0.36
C LYS A 146 -8.56 -10.25 -1.41
N ALA A 147 -8.52 -8.97 -1.03
CA ALA A 147 -8.16 -7.88 -1.93
C ALA A 147 -6.75 -8.06 -2.52
N ILE A 148 -5.76 -8.46 -1.70
CA ILE A 148 -4.40 -8.77 -2.16
C ILE A 148 -4.43 -9.87 -3.24
N LYS A 149 -5.16 -10.97 -2.99
CA LYS A 149 -5.26 -12.10 -3.94
C LYS A 149 -5.95 -11.71 -5.25
N GLU A 150 -6.93 -10.81 -5.18
CA GLU A 150 -7.67 -10.33 -6.35
C GLU A 150 -6.87 -9.29 -7.16
N SER A 151 -6.12 -8.41 -6.49
CA SER A 151 -5.32 -7.35 -7.13
C SER A 151 -3.97 -7.83 -7.64
N PHE A 152 -3.37 -8.82 -6.98
CA PHE A 152 -2.07 -9.39 -7.33
C PHE A 152 -2.18 -10.92 -7.45
N PRO A 153 -2.85 -11.43 -8.49
CA PRO A 153 -3.02 -12.85 -8.67
C PRO A 153 -1.66 -13.51 -8.95
N VAL A 154 -1.18 -14.32 -8.00
CA VAL A 154 -0.05 -15.22 -8.24
C VAL A 154 -0.61 -16.45 -8.95
N VAL A 155 -0.46 -16.48 -10.27
CA VAL A 155 -0.85 -17.64 -11.08
C VAL A 155 0.36 -18.56 -11.21
N ASN A 156 0.16 -19.86 -10.92
CA ASN A 156 1.14 -20.89 -11.26
C ASN A 156 1.49 -20.74 -12.76
N PRO A 157 2.78 -20.68 -13.14
CA PRO A 157 3.24 -20.67 -14.53
C PRO A 157 2.45 -21.56 -15.49
N ASP A 158 2.15 -22.79 -15.07
CA ASP A 158 1.44 -23.79 -15.87
C ASP A 158 -0.04 -23.42 -16.14
N HIS A 159 -0.60 -22.53 -15.33
CA HIS A 159 -1.99 -22.10 -15.39
C HIS A 159 -2.16 -20.67 -15.90
N ILE A 160 -1.09 -19.97 -16.31
CA ILE A 160 -1.16 -18.58 -16.77
C ILE A 160 -2.08 -18.44 -17.98
N SER A 161 -2.01 -19.34 -18.95
CA SER A 161 -2.92 -19.33 -20.11
C SER A 161 -4.39 -19.43 -19.67
N ILE A 162 -4.68 -20.35 -18.75
CA ILE A 162 -6.03 -20.58 -18.22
C ILE A 162 -6.53 -19.39 -17.40
N ALA A 163 -5.65 -18.75 -16.62
CA ALA A 163 -5.99 -17.55 -15.85
C ALA A 163 -6.23 -16.33 -16.74
N ILE A 164 -5.45 -16.18 -17.82
CA ILE A 164 -5.68 -15.14 -18.84
C ILE A 164 -7.07 -15.35 -19.46
N ASP A 165 -7.42 -16.59 -19.83
CA ASP A 165 -8.73 -16.91 -20.38
C ASP A 165 -9.87 -16.66 -19.39
N PHE A 166 -9.67 -17.00 -18.11
CA PHE A 166 -10.61 -16.69 -17.04
C PHE A 166 -10.83 -15.19 -16.85
N ILE A 167 -9.76 -14.38 -16.83
CA ILE A 167 -9.86 -12.93 -16.70
C ILE A 167 -10.54 -12.33 -17.94
N LYS A 168 -10.20 -12.79 -19.15
CA LYS A 168 -10.87 -12.38 -20.40
C LYS A 168 -12.37 -12.63 -20.33
N GLU A 169 -12.80 -13.82 -19.90
CA GLU A 169 -14.22 -14.16 -19.72
C GLU A 169 -14.90 -13.31 -18.64
N ARG A 170 -14.21 -13.02 -17.53
CA ARG A 170 -14.76 -12.19 -16.47
C ARG A 170 -14.92 -10.73 -16.90
N CYS A 171 -13.96 -10.19 -17.64
CA CYS A 171 -14.02 -8.85 -18.22
C CYS A 171 -15.16 -8.71 -19.24
N LYS A 172 -15.38 -9.71 -20.10
CA LYS A 172 -16.52 -9.74 -21.04
C LYS A 172 -17.87 -9.52 -20.36
N ASN A 173 -18.02 -10.01 -19.14
CA ASN A 173 -19.26 -9.96 -18.37
C ASN A 173 -19.42 -8.71 -17.50
N GLN A 174 -18.42 -7.82 -17.44
CA GLN A 174 -18.40 -6.70 -16.48
C GLN A 174 -18.15 -5.31 -17.09
N VAL A 175 -17.83 -5.20 -18.39
CA VAL A 175 -17.48 -3.91 -19.02
C VAL A 175 -18.27 -3.63 -20.30
N SER A 176 -18.34 -2.36 -20.70
CA SER A 176 -19.03 -1.94 -21.93
C SER A 176 -18.33 -2.44 -23.20
N VAL A 177 -19.07 -2.44 -24.31
CA VAL A 177 -18.57 -2.92 -25.61
C VAL A 177 -17.33 -2.14 -26.08
N GLU A 178 -17.23 -0.82 -25.81
CA GLU A 178 -16.02 -0.05 -26.15
C GLU A 178 -14.80 -0.48 -25.31
N ALA A 179 -15.00 -0.79 -24.02
CA ALA A 179 -13.93 -1.22 -23.12
C ALA A 179 -13.38 -2.61 -23.50
N LEU A 180 -14.19 -3.49 -24.10
CA LEU A 180 -13.76 -4.81 -24.55
C LEU A 180 -12.68 -4.75 -25.64
N THR A 181 -12.75 -3.75 -26.51
CA THR A 181 -11.74 -3.56 -27.57
C THR A 181 -10.39 -3.15 -26.98
N LEU A 182 -10.39 -2.29 -25.95
CA LEU A 182 -9.19 -1.85 -25.26
C LEU A 182 -8.53 -2.98 -24.46
N ILE A 183 -9.36 -3.77 -23.75
CA ILE A 183 -8.92 -4.95 -23.01
C ILE A 183 -8.34 -6.01 -23.96
N GLY A 184 -8.95 -6.22 -25.12
CA GLY A 184 -8.41 -7.11 -26.16
C GLY A 184 -7.01 -6.70 -26.63
N ARG A 185 -6.78 -5.40 -26.86
CA ARG A 185 -5.45 -4.87 -27.22
C ARG A 185 -4.43 -5.05 -26.09
N PHE A 186 -4.85 -4.85 -24.85
CA PHE A 186 -3.99 -5.08 -23.68
C PHE A 186 -3.53 -6.54 -23.60
N PHE A 187 -4.43 -7.51 -23.71
CA PHE A 187 -4.07 -8.93 -23.62
C PHE A 187 -3.18 -9.37 -24.79
N LEU A 188 -3.45 -8.87 -26.00
CA LEU A 188 -2.61 -9.14 -27.17
C LEU A 188 -1.19 -8.62 -26.97
N TYR A 189 -1.04 -7.41 -26.43
CA TYR A 189 0.26 -6.86 -26.05
C TYR A 189 0.92 -7.71 -24.95
N PHE A 190 0.19 -8.03 -23.89
CA PHE A 190 0.69 -8.79 -22.75
C PHE A 190 1.23 -10.16 -23.16
N GLU A 191 0.47 -10.91 -23.98
CA GLU A 191 0.90 -12.21 -24.50
C GLU A 191 2.14 -12.09 -25.39
N ASN A 192 2.17 -11.10 -26.29
CA ASN A 192 3.30 -10.96 -27.21
C ASN A 192 4.58 -10.51 -26.50
N THR A 193 4.47 -9.66 -25.48
CA THR A 193 5.64 -9.15 -24.76
C THR A 193 6.04 -10.10 -23.63
N TRP A 194 5.16 -10.42 -22.70
CA TRP A 194 5.53 -11.09 -21.46
C TRP A 194 5.48 -12.62 -21.54
N MET A 195 4.62 -13.19 -22.38
CA MET A 195 4.55 -14.65 -22.55
C MET A 195 5.49 -15.19 -23.63
N LYS A 196 5.80 -14.40 -24.67
CA LYS A 196 6.63 -14.84 -25.81
C LYS A 196 8.05 -14.29 -25.80
N SER A 197 8.30 -13.09 -25.28
CA SER A 197 9.63 -12.45 -25.34
C SER A 197 10.45 -12.60 -24.06
N TYR A 198 9.86 -12.98 -22.95
CA TYR A 198 10.53 -13.19 -21.66
C TYR A 198 10.17 -14.55 -21.10
N GLU A 199 11.11 -15.23 -20.44
CA GLU A 199 10.77 -16.46 -19.73
C GLU A 199 9.88 -16.13 -18.54
N ILE A 200 8.87 -16.97 -18.29
CA ILE A 200 7.91 -16.77 -17.19
C ILE A 200 8.63 -16.57 -15.85
N GLN A 201 9.78 -17.21 -15.67
CA GLN A 201 10.61 -17.17 -14.47
C GLN A 201 11.18 -15.77 -14.16
N ASP A 202 11.40 -14.95 -15.20
CA ASP A 202 12.01 -13.62 -15.07
C ASP A 202 11.04 -12.59 -14.48
N TRP A 203 9.73 -12.87 -14.55
CA TRP A 203 8.68 -11.95 -14.11
C TRP A 203 7.61 -12.61 -13.21
N ASN A 204 7.67 -13.93 -12.98
CA ASN A 204 6.79 -14.68 -12.09
C ASN A 204 7.57 -15.25 -10.89
N VAL A 205 7.13 -14.89 -9.68
CA VAL A 205 7.82 -15.20 -8.41
C VAL A 205 7.40 -16.53 -7.77
N TYR A 206 6.62 -17.36 -8.47
CA TYR A 206 6.12 -18.64 -7.95
C TYR A 206 7.24 -19.60 -7.50
N HIS A 207 8.37 -19.59 -8.21
CA HIS A 207 9.54 -20.42 -7.93
C HIS A 207 10.29 -20.03 -6.63
N LEU A 208 9.96 -18.87 -6.04
CA LEU A 208 10.50 -18.43 -4.76
C LEU A 208 9.81 -19.12 -3.56
N ARG A 209 8.76 -19.92 -3.78
CA ARG A 209 8.17 -20.77 -2.73
C ARG A 209 9.20 -21.79 -2.22
N GLY A 210 9.70 -21.57 -1.01
CA GLY A 210 10.63 -22.47 -0.32
C GLY A 210 12.08 -21.98 -0.27
N ASN A 211 12.38 -20.77 -0.76
CA ASN A 211 13.70 -20.18 -0.62
C ASN A 211 13.96 -19.72 0.85
N PRO A 212 15.02 -20.21 1.53
CA PRO A 212 15.39 -19.81 2.89
C PRO A 212 15.71 -18.31 3.06
N GLU A 213 16.02 -17.58 1.98
CA GLU A 213 16.28 -16.13 2.05
C GLU A 213 15.01 -15.29 2.27
N LEU A 214 13.81 -15.90 2.24
CA LEU A 214 12.51 -15.23 2.45
C LEU A 214 12.02 -15.28 3.91
N MET A 215 12.93 -15.48 4.87
CA MET A 215 12.65 -15.73 6.29
C MET A 215 12.31 -14.50 7.15
N ASN A 216 11.75 -13.41 6.59
CA ASN A 216 11.15 -12.33 7.39
C ASN A 216 9.63 -12.47 7.44
N ARG A 217 9.14 -13.51 8.13
CA ARG A 217 7.71 -13.89 8.19
C ARG A 217 6.91 -13.25 9.34
N THR A 218 7.40 -12.19 9.98
CA THR A 218 6.71 -11.62 11.16
C THR A 218 6.10 -10.24 10.86
N ASN A 219 4.87 -9.99 11.33
CA ASN A 219 4.22 -8.67 11.28
C ASN A 219 4.89 -7.66 12.23
N ASN A 220 5.94 -8.06 12.95
CA ASN A 220 6.63 -7.28 13.97
C ASN A 220 7.11 -5.92 13.46
N CYS A 221 7.52 -5.84 12.18
CA CYS A 221 7.91 -4.56 11.57
C CYS A 221 6.72 -3.59 11.48
N CYS A 222 5.53 -4.07 11.11
CA CYS A 222 4.30 -3.26 11.10
C CYS A 222 3.85 -2.90 12.51
N GLU A 223 3.90 -3.84 13.45
CA GLU A 223 3.55 -3.55 14.85
C GLU A 223 4.48 -2.51 15.47
N SER A 224 5.78 -2.61 15.20
CA SER A 224 6.78 -1.65 15.64
C SER A 224 6.56 -0.28 15.00
N ASP A 225 6.31 -0.22 13.69
CA ASP A 225 6.04 1.05 13.01
C ASP A 225 4.73 1.69 13.49
N ASN A 226 3.68 0.89 13.64
CA ASN A 226 2.41 1.31 14.22
C ASN A 226 2.57 1.86 15.61
N ARG A 227 3.39 1.24 16.46
CA ARG A 227 3.67 1.75 17.81
C ARG A 227 4.35 3.11 17.73
N ARG A 228 5.41 3.21 16.91
CA ARG A 228 6.19 4.43 16.70
C ARG A 228 5.33 5.59 16.17
N ILE A 229 4.46 5.34 15.18
CA ILE A 229 3.57 6.38 14.64
C ILE A 229 2.45 6.72 15.63
N ASN A 230 1.91 5.73 16.37
CA ASN A 230 0.90 5.95 17.39
C ASN A 230 1.38 6.86 18.52
N GLU A 231 2.64 6.77 18.92
CA GLU A 231 3.25 7.64 19.93
C GLU A 231 3.33 9.11 19.50
N LYS A 232 3.30 9.38 18.18
CA LYS A 232 3.33 10.75 17.63
C LYS A 232 1.96 11.43 17.62
N PHE A 233 0.88 10.67 17.77
CA PHE A 233 -0.46 11.24 17.86
C PHE A 233 -0.77 11.63 19.31
N PRO A 234 -1.21 12.88 19.56
CA PRO A 234 -1.48 13.36 20.91
C PRO A 234 -2.71 12.68 21.54
N THR A 235 -3.64 12.22 20.71
CA THR A 235 -4.89 11.57 21.13
C THR A 235 -5.26 10.45 20.17
N THR A 236 -6.07 9.51 20.68
CA THR A 236 -6.78 8.55 19.82
C THR A 236 -7.80 9.30 18.95
N HIS A 237 -7.90 8.94 17.67
CA HIS A 237 -8.74 9.62 16.69
C HIS A 237 -8.46 11.13 16.60
N PRO A 238 -7.22 11.53 16.24
CA PRO A 238 -6.83 12.94 16.18
C PRO A 238 -7.68 13.70 15.15
N PRO A 239 -7.78 15.05 15.24
CA PRO A 239 -8.32 15.86 14.15
C PRO A 239 -7.56 15.64 12.85
N LEU A 240 -8.24 15.71 11.70
CA LEU A 240 -7.62 15.46 10.39
C LEU A 240 -6.42 16.37 10.10
N SER A 241 -6.44 17.63 10.55
CA SER A 241 -5.29 18.55 10.43
C SER A 241 -4.07 18.08 11.24
N THR A 242 -4.28 17.64 12.49
CA THR A 242 -3.23 17.04 13.32
C THR A 242 -2.69 15.77 12.67
N PHE A 243 -3.59 14.94 12.12
CA PHE A 243 -3.21 13.74 11.39
C PHE A 243 -2.26 14.05 10.23
N ILE A 244 -2.63 15.01 9.38
CA ILE A 244 -1.82 15.42 8.23
C ILE A 244 -0.45 15.94 8.66
N GLY A 245 -0.39 16.73 9.74
CA GLY A 245 0.89 17.23 10.28
C GLY A 245 1.84 16.11 10.72
N VAL A 246 1.30 15.05 11.34
CA VAL A 246 2.09 13.86 11.69
C VAL A 246 2.56 13.14 10.42
N ILE A 247 1.69 12.89 9.44
CA ILE A 247 2.07 12.22 8.18
C ILE A 247 3.12 13.04 7.39
N GLN A 248 3.00 14.36 7.35
CA GLN A 248 4.01 15.25 6.76
C GLN A 248 5.38 15.07 7.41
N SER A 249 5.40 15.02 8.74
CA SER A 249 6.63 14.87 9.53
C SER A 249 7.23 13.47 9.38
N GLU A 250 6.39 12.45 9.30
CA GLU A 250 6.78 11.05 9.03
C GLU A 250 7.45 10.89 7.67
N ILE A 251 6.79 11.36 6.62
CA ILE A 251 7.32 11.28 5.27
C ILE A 251 8.64 12.03 5.17
N PHE A 252 8.72 13.22 5.77
CA PHE A 252 9.95 13.99 5.83
C PHE A 252 11.08 13.26 6.58
N TYR A 253 10.77 12.65 7.73
CA TYR A 253 11.74 11.89 8.52
C TYR A 253 12.37 10.75 7.70
N PHE A 254 11.55 9.91 7.07
CA PHE A 254 12.08 8.81 6.26
C PHE A 254 12.86 9.29 5.04
N SER A 255 12.36 10.31 4.33
CA SER A 255 13.10 10.91 3.21
C SER A 255 14.47 11.42 3.64
N LYS A 256 14.55 12.15 4.76
CA LYS A 256 15.84 12.63 5.28
C LYS A 256 16.77 11.52 5.71
N ARG A 257 16.24 10.51 6.39
CA ARG A 257 17.02 9.38 6.86
C ARG A 257 17.61 8.58 5.69
N LEU A 258 16.80 8.28 4.67
CA LEU A 258 17.27 7.62 3.45
C LEU A 258 18.33 8.45 2.73
N GLU A 259 18.15 9.78 2.67
CA GLU A 259 19.15 10.69 2.10
C GLU A 259 20.48 10.62 2.87
N CYS A 260 20.44 10.64 4.21
CA CYS A 260 21.64 10.52 5.05
C CYS A 260 22.36 9.18 4.87
N ILE A 261 21.63 8.07 4.83
CA ILE A 261 22.19 6.73 4.60
C ILE A 261 22.84 6.65 3.23
N ARG A 262 22.15 7.11 2.16
CA ARG A 262 22.71 7.12 0.80
C ARG A 262 23.96 7.98 0.66
N LYS A 263 24.09 9.05 1.47
CA LYS A 263 25.27 9.90 1.53
C LYS A 263 26.37 9.37 2.45
N GLY A 264 26.14 8.23 3.12
CA GLY A 264 27.07 7.66 4.11
C GLY A 264 27.22 8.51 5.38
N ILE A 265 26.29 9.43 5.64
CA ILE A 265 26.28 10.28 6.84
C ILE A 265 25.77 9.47 8.04
N GLU A 266 24.75 8.64 7.83
CA GLU A 266 24.21 7.73 8.83
C GLU A 266 24.58 6.29 8.44
N GLN A 267 24.94 5.47 9.42
CA GLN A 267 25.16 4.04 9.17
C GLN A 267 23.83 3.32 9.02
N VAL A 268 23.82 2.29 8.19
CA VAL A 268 22.71 1.34 8.09
C VAL A 268 22.42 0.80 9.50
N PRO A 269 21.17 0.88 10.00
CA PRO A 269 20.85 0.35 11.31
C PRO A 269 21.20 -1.14 11.35
N PHE A 270 21.98 -1.56 12.37
CA PHE A 270 22.24 -2.97 12.61
C PHE A 270 20.92 -3.66 12.90
N THR A 271 20.40 -4.39 11.92
CA THR A 271 19.20 -5.20 12.10
C THR A 271 19.71 -6.59 12.44
N GLU A 272 19.55 -7.03 13.70
CA GLU A 272 19.64 -8.46 14.00
C GLU A 272 18.70 -9.17 13.03
N LYS A 273 19.24 -10.11 12.24
CA LYS A 273 18.41 -10.98 11.40
C LYS A 273 17.53 -11.78 12.36
N PHE A 274 16.27 -11.38 12.52
CA PHE A 274 15.31 -12.12 13.32
C PHE A 274 14.98 -13.45 12.61
N VAL A 275 15.51 -14.55 13.13
CA VAL A 275 15.22 -15.91 12.67
C VAL A 275 14.21 -16.53 13.64
N ASP A 276 12.92 -16.42 13.34
CA ASP A 276 11.91 -17.26 13.97
C ASP A 276 11.54 -18.39 13.01
N ILE A 277 12.04 -19.60 13.31
CA ILE A 277 11.58 -20.84 12.67
C ILE A 277 10.29 -21.25 13.39
N PRO A 278 9.12 -21.24 12.74
CA PRO A 278 7.94 -21.84 13.33
C PRO A 278 8.15 -23.35 13.47
N LEU A 279 7.90 -23.87 14.68
CA LEU A 279 7.90 -25.31 14.93
C LEU A 279 6.83 -25.98 14.07
N ILE A 280 7.21 -27.09 13.44
CA ILE A 280 6.28 -27.95 12.70
C ILE A 280 5.24 -28.45 13.71
N PRO A 281 3.93 -28.30 13.44
CA PRO A 281 2.90 -28.87 14.31
C PRO A 281 3.15 -30.37 14.47
N ILE A 282 3.24 -30.84 15.72
CA ILE A 282 3.56 -32.25 16.03
C ILE A 282 2.58 -33.18 15.31
N GLU A 283 1.34 -32.74 15.11
CA GLU A 283 0.29 -33.49 14.41
C GLU A 283 0.62 -33.76 12.94
N LEU A 284 1.46 -32.93 12.30
CA LEU A 284 1.93 -33.13 10.92
C LEU A 284 3.08 -34.14 10.85
N GLU A 285 3.96 -34.17 11.86
CA GLU A 285 5.01 -35.20 11.96
C GLU A 285 4.41 -36.57 12.26
N GLU A 286 3.40 -36.62 13.14
CA GLU A 286 2.65 -37.84 13.45
C GLU A 286 1.96 -38.39 12.20
N PHE A 287 1.30 -37.54 11.41
CA PHE A 287 0.62 -37.94 10.17
C PHE A 287 1.60 -38.47 9.08
N ILE A 288 2.81 -37.90 9.00
CA ILE A 288 3.85 -38.36 8.07
C ILE A 288 4.42 -39.72 8.49
N ASN A 289 4.59 -39.94 9.80
CA ASN A 289 5.06 -41.21 10.33
C ASN A 289 4.01 -42.32 10.16
N GLU A 290 2.73 -42.03 10.37
CA GLU A 290 1.63 -42.98 10.09
C GLU A 290 1.55 -43.39 8.61
N LYS A 291 1.84 -42.47 7.68
CA LYS A 291 1.85 -42.79 6.24
C LYS A 291 3.12 -43.49 5.75
N ARG A 292 4.23 -43.41 6.50
CA ARG A 292 5.46 -44.14 6.19
C ARG A 292 5.45 -45.58 6.73
N ILE A 293 4.69 -45.85 7.79
CA ILE A 293 4.53 -47.20 8.34
C ILE A 293 3.55 -48.05 7.51
N ASN A 294 2.63 -47.41 6.78
CA ASN A 294 1.65 -48.07 5.89
C ASN A 294 2.10 -48.18 4.42
N LYS A 295 3.41 -48.18 4.17
CA LYS A 295 4.05 -48.44 2.87
C LYS A 295 5.05 -49.58 3.01
#